data_AF-A0A520HDF2-F1
#
_entry.id   AF-A0A520HDF2-F1
#
_cell.length_a   1.000
_cell.length_b   1.000
_cell.length_c   1.000
_cell.angle_alpha   90.00
_cell.angle_beta   90.00
_cell.angle_gamma   90.00
#
_symmetry.space_group_name_H-M   'P 1'
#
loop_
_entity.id
_entity.type
_entity.pdbx_description
1 polymer ?
#
loop_
_entity_poly.entity_id
_entity_poly.type
_entity_poly.pdbx_seq_one_letter_code
_entity_poly.pdbx_strand_id
1 'polypeptide(L)'
;MGTNLIDDLEWIVFQSVNSYNVNENTKLAVTVTIRSKTGSENMLVKLGFFSGNSADGFAIGLNGRPTYASAFSSCFEVTGGDGDLVDFCNPQLAFVEPAKATDNDIITLTFDNGVISTPLENEPNIYLCATAVTTDGDRIEVCEQTAKTKFRASNGGRFRSDFWPRGFFNVPAGKTLAKIEYYVTNADGTIKIGYGGISINPEPFIYSFRCN
;
A
#
# COMPACT_ATOMS: atom_id res chain seq x y z
N MET A 1 -2.93 6.26 15.65
CA MET A 1 -1.88 7.20 15.21
C MET A 1 -1.81 7.12 13.69
N GLY A 2 -1.73 8.26 13.02
CA GLY A 2 -1.61 8.37 11.56
C GLY A 2 -2.91 8.19 10.78
N THR A 3 -3.05 8.93 9.67
CA THR A 3 -4.06 8.69 8.62
C THR A 3 -3.48 7.85 7.48
N ASN A 4 -2.48 7.02 7.81
CA ASN A 4 -1.88 6.05 6.90
C ASN A 4 -2.74 4.78 6.94
N LEU A 5 -2.94 4.14 5.79
CA LEU A 5 -4.05 3.21 5.56
C LEU A 5 -3.64 1.73 5.47
N ILE A 6 -2.35 1.43 5.54
CA ILE A 6 -1.82 0.05 5.49
C ILE A 6 -1.17 -0.28 6.84
N ASP A 7 -1.41 -1.49 7.35
CA ASP A 7 -0.89 -1.98 8.62
C ASP A 7 0.60 -2.40 8.59
N ASP A 8 1.28 -2.30 7.46
CA ASP A 8 2.71 -2.62 7.29
C ASP A 8 3.63 -1.40 7.54
N LEU A 9 3.16 -0.43 8.34
CA LEU A 9 3.90 0.78 8.67
C LEU A 9 4.51 0.71 10.06
N GLU A 10 5.84 0.74 10.13
CA GLU A 10 6.57 0.96 11.39
C GLU A 10 6.81 2.47 11.62
N TRP A 11 6.46 2.96 12.81
CA TRP A 11 6.68 4.36 13.19
C TRP A 11 8.00 4.54 13.93
N ILE A 12 8.88 5.37 13.38
CA ILE A 12 10.06 5.90 14.10
C ILE A 12 9.68 7.26 14.70
N VAL A 13 9.74 7.36 16.02
CA VAL A 13 9.34 8.58 16.76
C VAL A 13 10.57 9.32 17.28
N PHE A 14 10.66 10.61 16.96
CA PHE A 14 11.65 11.52 17.54
C PHE A 14 10.98 12.38 18.61
N GLN A 15 11.54 12.38 19.83
CA GLN A 15 11.02 13.16 20.95
C GLN A 15 12.04 14.24 21.37
N SER A 16 11.55 15.46 21.61
CA SER A 16 12.37 16.52 22.21
C SER A 16 12.73 16.15 23.66
N VAL A 17 14.00 16.34 24.03
CA VAL A 17 14.46 16.23 25.43
C VAL A 17 14.30 17.54 26.22
N ASN A 18 13.93 18.63 25.52
CA ASN A 18 13.71 19.93 26.13
C ASN A 18 12.21 20.23 26.25
N SER A 19 11.82 20.84 27.36
CA SER A 19 10.53 21.50 27.55
C SER A 19 10.71 23.01 27.60
N TYR A 20 9.69 23.76 27.21
CA TYR A 20 9.70 25.22 27.19
C TYR A 20 8.48 25.73 27.95
N ASN A 21 8.70 26.69 28.85
CA ASN A 21 7.62 27.37 29.55
C ASN A 21 6.93 28.33 28.57
N VAL A 22 5.66 28.07 28.27
CA VAL A 22 4.83 28.91 27.42
C VAL A 22 3.73 29.52 28.29
N ASN A 23 3.72 30.85 28.38
CA ASN A 23 2.68 31.57 29.12
C ASN A 23 1.32 31.43 28.41
N GLU A 24 0.24 31.55 29.17
CA GLU A 24 -1.11 31.48 28.64
C GLU A 24 -1.31 32.50 27.49
N ASN A 25 -2.05 32.10 26.46
CA ASN A 25 -2.35 32.91 25.26
C ASN A 25 -1.13 33.37 24.45
N THR A 26 0.07 32.83 24.71
CA THR A 26 1.28 33.15 23.93
C THR A 26 1.38 32.25 22.69
N LYS A 27 1.64 32.85 21.52
CA LYS A 27 1.99 32.10 20.31
C LYS A 27 3.49 31.96 20.22
N LEU A 28 3.98 30.73 20.14
CA LEU A 28 5.39 30.42 19.95
C LEU A 28 5.61 29.88 18.54
N ALA A 29 6.61 30.40 17.83
CA ALA A 29 7.11 29.82 16.60
C ALA A 29 8.30 28.92 16.92
N VAL A 30 8.19 27.62 16.63
CA VAL A 30 9.25 26.64 16.85
C VAL A 30 9.61 26.01 15.51
N THR A 31 10.89 25.98 15.18
CA THR A 31 11.41 25.22 14.03
C THR A 31 12.06 23.95 14.54
N VAL A 32 11.53 22.81 14.11
CA VAL A 32 12.09 21.49 14.40
C VAL A 32 12.73 20.96 13.12
N THR A 33 14.00 20.54 13.20
CA THR A 33 14.70 19.90 12.09
C THR A 33 15.06 18.48 12.48
N ILE A 34 14.53 17.51 11.75
CA ILE A 34 14.86 16.09 11.91
C ILE A 34 15.68 15.68 10.69
N ARG A 35 16.81 14.99 10.93
CA ARG A 35 17.59 14.34 9.88
C ARG A 35 17.63 12.87 10.17
N SER A 36 17.13 12.07 9.25
CA SER A 36 17.19 10.62 9.30
C SER A 36 17.66 10.09 7.95
N LYS A 37 18.28 8.92 7.96
CA LYS A 37 18.41 8.11 6.74
C LYS A 37 17.04 7.54 6.41
N THR A 38 16.70 7.46 5.13
CA THR A 38 15.52 6.74 4.65
C THR A 38 15.85 5.26 4.51
N GLY A 39 14.81 4.42 4.53
CA GLY A 39 14.93 3.02 4.14
C GLY A 39 15.22 2.86 2.65
N SER A 40 15.37 1.62 2.20
CA SER A 40 15.60 1.28 0.79
C SER A 40 14.33 1.26 -0.05
N GLU A 41 13.18 1.68 0.46
CA GLU A 41 11.88 1.53 -0.19
C GLU A 41 11.37 2.86 -0.75
N ASN A 42 10.68 2.79 -1.89
CA ASN A 42 9.87 3.90 -2.39
C ASN A 42 8.54 3.92 -1.62
N MET A 43 8.13 5.08 -1.10
CA MET A 43 6.87 5.16 -0.33
C MET A 43 6.17 6.51 -0.42
N LEU A 44 4.83 6.49 -0.36
CA LEU A 44 4.01 7.64 -0.05
C LEU A 44 3.51 7.51 1.39
N VAL A 45 3.88 8.46 2.25
CA VAL A 45 3.56 8.41 3.69
C VAL A 45 3.11 9.77 4.21
N LYS A 46 2.22 9.79 5.20
CA LYS A 46 1.90 11.01 5.96
C LYS A 46 2.72 11.04 7.24
N LEU A 47 3.58 12.06 7.38
CA LEU A 47 4.38 12.29 8.56
C LEU A 47 3.54 12.97 9.64
N GLY A 48 3.73 12.59 10.90
CA GLY A 48 3.04 13.18 12.04
C GLY A 48 3.94 14.11 12.84
N PHE A 49 3.40 15.25 13.28
CA PHE A 49 4.00 16.11 14.28
C PHE A 49 3.06 16.25 15.46
N PHE A 50 3.61 16.10 16.67
CA PHE A 50 2.84 16.21 17.91
C PHE A 50 3.54 17.17 18.87
N SER A 51 2.75 17.98 19.56
CA SER A 51 3.19 18.87 20.64
C SER A 51 2.24 18.72 21.81
N GLY A 52 2.76 18.32 22.97
CA GLY A 52 1.97 18.10 24.19
C GLY A 52 2.56 18.82 25.40
N ASN A 53 1.76 18.92 26.46
CA ASN A 53 2.23 19.39 27.76
C ASN A 53 3.25 18.38 28.34
N SER A 54 4.33 18.85 28.96
CA SER A 54 5.35 17.97 29.53
C SER A 54 4.88 17.17 30.76
N ALA A 55 3.86 17.64 31.48
CA ALA A 55 3.26 16.96 32.63
C ALA A 55 2.15 15.98 32.20
N ASP A 56 1.29 16.40 31.27
CA ASP A 56 0.10 15.61 30.87
C ASP A 56 0.31 14.78 29.58
N GLY A 57 1.40 14.99 28.85
CA GLY A 57 1.75 14.24 27.64
C GLY A 57 0.66 14.25 26.57
N PHE A 58 0.16 13.05 26.23
CA PHE A 58 -0.91 12.81 25.25
C PHE A 58 -2.29 12.55 25.89
N ALA A 59 -2.49 12.99 27.13
CA ALA A 59 -3.74 12.74 27.84
C ALA A 59 -4.94 13.53 27.27
N ILE A 60 -6.12 13.09 27.66
CA ILE A 60 -7.35 13.87 27.56
C ILE A 60 -7.53 14.60 28.89
N GLY A 61 -7.59 15.93 28.84
CA GLY A 61 -7.79 16.77 30.01
C GLY A 61 -9.18 16.59 30.63
N LEU A 62 -9.36 17.13 31.84
CA LEU A 62 -10.60 17.01 32.62
C LEU A 62 -11.85 17.62 31.95
N ASN A 63 -11.65 18.49 30.94
CA ASN A 63 -12.70 19.07 30.12
C ASN A 63 -13.01 18.23 28.85
N GLY A 64 -12.47 17.01 28.74
CA GLY A 64 -12.62 16.15 27.57
C GLY A 64 -11.81 16.58 26.36
N ARG A 65 -10.92 17.58 26.47
CA ARG A 65 -10.09 18.07 25.36
C ARG A 65 -8.67 17.50 25.44
N PRO A 66 -8.04 17.15 24.30
CA PRO A 66 -6.66 16.69 24.31
C PRO A 66 -5.72 17.77 24.84
N THR A 67 -4.74 17.37 25.67
CA THR A 67 -3.66 18.25 26.17
C THR A 67 -2.50 18.37 25.18
N TYR A 68 -2.71 17.90 23.94
CA TYR A 68 -1.76 17.91 22.85
C TYR A 68 -2.40 18.42 21.56
N ALA A 69 -1.57 18.99 20.71
CA ALA A 69 -1.88 19.25 19.32
C ALA A 69 -1.18 18.21 18.44
N SER A 70 -1.81 17.86 17.32
CA SER A 70 -1.19 17.04 16.29
C SER A 70 -1.47 17.63 14.92
N ALA A 71 -0.53 17.43 14.01
CA ALA A 71 -0.65 17.77 12.60
C ALA A 71 -0.04 16.63 11.79
N PHE A 72 -0.65 16.33 10.64
CA PHE A 72 -0.11 15.38 9.69
C PHE A 72 0.19 16.11 8.39
N SER A 73 1.27 15.71 7.71
CA SER A 73 1.60 16.23 6.39
C SER A 73 0.57 15.77 5.35
N SER A 74 0.58 16.44 4.20
CA SER A 74 0.12 15.79 2.96
C SER A 74 0.97 14.55 2.66
N CYS A 75 0.59 13.78 1.64
CA CYS A 75 1.42 12.67 1.18
C CYS A 75 2.81 13.15 0.82
N PHE A 76 3.78 12.57 1.52
CA PHE A 76 5.20 12.81 1.34
C PHE A 76 5.78 11.62 0.58
N GLU A 77 6.46 11.90 -0.52
CA GLU A 77 7.04 10.89 -1.40
C GLU A 77 8.52 10.67 -1.07
N VAL A 78 8.89 9.42 -0.80
CA VAL A 78 10.26 8.95 -0.73
C VAL A 78 10.57 8.23 -2.03
N THR A 79 11.56 8.73 -2.76
CA THR A 79 11.96 8.22 -4.08
C THR A 79 13.43 7.79 -4.08
N GLY A 80 13.82 7.02 -5.10
CA GLY A 80 15.19 6.53 -5.28
C GLY A 80 15.52 5.28 -4.46
N GLY A 81 14.49 4.63 -3.89
CA GLY A 81 14.58 3.30 -3.32
C GLY A 81 14.38 2.20 -4.37
N ASP A 82 14.48 0.96 -3.91
CA ASP A 82 14.31 -0.24 -4.70
C ASP A 82 12.85 -0.71 -4.73
N GLY A 83 12.47 -1.28 -5.89
CA GLY A 83 11.18 -1.87 -6.24
C GLY A 83 9.93 -0.98 -6.06
N ASP A 84 8.77 -1.60 -5.90
CA ASP A 84 7.44 -0.97 -5.94
C ASP A 84 7.22 0.12 -4.89
N LEU A 85 6.35 1.08 -5.26
CA LEU A 85 5.88 2.13 -4.38
C LEU A 85 4.92 1.57 -3.33
N VAL A 86 5.25 1.78 -2.06
CA VAL A 86 4.34 1.50 -0.94
C VAL A 86 3.50 2.75 -0.64
N ASP A 87 2.22 2.71 -1.02
CA ASP A 87 1.31 3.85 -0.85
C ASP A 87 0.51 3.74 0.46
N PHE A 88 1.09 4.23 1.57
CA PHE A 88 0.39 4.32 2.85
C PHE A 88 -0.71 5.39 2.87
N CYS A 89 -0.75 6.22 1.85
CA CYS A 89 -1.45 7.48 1.83
C CYS A 89 -2.88 7.36 1.33
N ASN A 90 -3.05 6.53 0.31
CA ASN A 90 -4.29 6.30 -0.40
C ASN A 90 -4.85 4.92 -0.06
N PRO A 91 -6.19 4.77 -0.09
CA PRO A 91 -6.79 3.47 0.15
C PRO A 91 -6.34 2.46 -0.92
N GLN A 92 -5.87 1.28 -0.50
CA GLN A 92 -5.39 0.26 -1.43
C GLN A 92 -6.55 -0.51 -2.05
N LEU A 93 -6.76 -0.33 -3.35
CA LEU A 93 -7.70 -1.14 -4.14
C LEU A 93 -7.25 -2.58 -4.28
N ALA A 94 -5.93 -2.81 -4.34
CA ALA A 94 -5.35 -4.13 -4.42
C ALA A 94 -4.05 -4.20 -3.62
N PHE A 95 -3.79 -5.34 -3.02
CA PHE A 95 -2.55 -5.64 -2.31
C PHE A 95 -2.23 -7.13 -2.38
N VAL A 96 -0.97 -7.49 -2.10
CA VAL A 96 -0.47 -8.87 -2.16
C VAL A 96 0.15 -9.24 -0.82
N GLU A 97 -0.21 -10.42 -0.30
CA GLU A 97 0.35 -10.99 0.92
C GLU A 97 1.06 -12.33 0.61
N PRO A 98 2.23 -12.60 1.23
CA PRO A 98 3.01 -11.66 2.03
C PRO A 98 3.63 -10.55 1.17
N ALA A 99 3.84 -9.37 1.76
CA ALA A 99 4.43 -8.22 1.07
C ALA A 99 5.84 -8.51 0.53
N LYS A 100 6.57 -9.42 1.21
CA LYS A 100 7.88 -9.94 0.78
C LYS A 100 7.76 -11.44 0.57
N ALA A 101 8.00 -11.88 -0.66
CA ALA A 101 8.00 -13.29 -1.03
C ALA A 101 9.04 -13.57 -2.13
N THR A 102 9.50 -14.82 -2.17
CA THR A 102 10.21 -15.37 -3.32
C THR A 102 9.21 -15.74 -4.42
N ASP A 103 9.69 -15.91 -5.65
CA ASP A 103 8.82 -16.37 -6.74
C ASP A 103 8.30 -17.80 -6.53
N ASN A 104 8.86 -18.54 -5.56
CA ASN A 104 8.48 -19.90 -5.22
C ASN A 104 7.49 -20.01 -4.05
N ASP A 105 7.10 -18.89 -3.44
CA ASP A 105 6.09 -18.88 -2.38
C ASP A 105 4.67 -18.78 -2.94
N ILE A 106 3.68 -19.19 -2.14
CA ILE A 106 2.27 -18.90 -2.46
C ILE A 106 1.99 -17.46 -2.06
N ILE A 107 1.35 -16.70 -2.96
CA ILE A 107 0.90 -15.34 -2.69
C ILE A 107 -0.63 -15.26 -2.77
N THR A 108 -1.19 -14.34 -2.00
CA THR A 108 -2.60 -13.98 -1.99
C THR A 108 -2.74 -12.57 -2.51
N LEU A 109 -3.37 -12.41 -3.67
CA LEU A 109 -3.80 -11.11 -4.18
C LEU A 109 -5.20 -10.82 -3.63
N THR A 110 -5.36 -9.69 -2.96
CA THR A 110 -6.68 -9.18 -2.57
C THR A 110 -7.02 -7.94 -3.40
N PHE A 111 -8.25 -7.88 -3.90
CA PHE A 111 -8.88 -6.69 -4.46
C PHE A 111 -10.06 -6.28 -3.57
N ASP A 112 -10.12 -5.03 -3.14
CA ASP A 112 -11.17 -4.49 -2.28
C ASP A 112 -11.99 -3.43 -3.01
N ASN A 113 -13.19 -3.83 -3.44
CA ASN A 113 -14.12 -2.98 -4.16
C ASN A 113 -15.00 -2.13 -3.23
N GLY A 114 -14.87 -2.29 -1.91
CA GLY A 114 -15.56 -1.47 -0.91
C GLY A 114 -14.78 -0.22 -0.53
N VAL A 115 -13.53 -0.11 -0.97
CA VAL A 115 -12.60 0.97 -0.59
C VAL A 115 -12.83 2.25 -1.38
N ILE A 116 -12.98 2.15 -2.70
CA ILE A 116 -13.46 3.22 -3.58
C ILE A 116 -14.41 2.63 -4.62
N SER A 117 -15.36 3.41 -5.14
CA SER A 117 -16.23 2.94 -6.22
C SER A 117 -15.40 2.70 -7.48
N THR A 118 -15.63 1.55 -8.11
CA THR A 118 -15.00 1.16 -9.37
C THR A 118 -16.05 0.69 -10.36
N PRO A 119 -15.76 0.71 -11.67
CA PRO A 119 -16.60 0.08 -12.69
C PRO A 119 -16.90 -1.41 -12.45
N LEU A 120 -16.17 -2.08 -11.55
CA LEU A 120 -16.41 -3.47 -11.17
C LEU A 120 -17.40 -3.63 -10.01
N GLU A 121 -17.98 -2.56 -9.42
CA GLU A 121 -18.82 -2.65 -8.19
C GLU A 121 -20.01 -3.62 -8.32
N ASN A 122 -20.57 -3.74 -9.53
CA ASN A 122 -21.73 -4.58 -9.82
C ASN A 122 -21.36 -5.90 -10.50
N GLU A 123 -20.07 -6.18 -10.68
CA GLU A 123 -19.61 -7.40 -11.34
C GLU A 123 -19.64 -8.58 -10.37
N PRO A 124 -20.42 -9.64 -10.65
CA PRO A 124 -20.53 -10.78 -9.74
C PRO A 124 -19.27 -11.66 -9.77
N ASN A 125 -18.49 -11.56 -10.84
CA ASN A 125 -17.27 -12.34 -11.06
C ASN A 125 -16.21 -11.44 -11.66
N ILE A 126 -15.03 -11.44 -11.03
CA ILE A 126 -13.87 -10.71 -11.53
C ILE A 126 -12.68 -11.64 -11.68
N TYR A 127 -11.73 -11.26 -12.53
CA TYR A 127 -10.66 -12.12 -13.02
C TYR A 127 -9.32 -11.39 -12.98
N LEU A 128 -8.26 -12.16 -12.72
CA LEU A 128 -6.88 -11.68 -12.75
C LEU A 128 -6.36 -11.66 -14.18
N CYS A 129 -5.95 -10.50 -14.65
CA CYS A 129 -5.20 -10.33 -15.89
C CYS A 129 -3.78 -9.89 -15.53
N ALA A 130 -2.81 -10.80 -15.63
CA ALA A 130 -1.47 -10.59 -15.13
C ALA A 130 -0.38 -10.98 -16.13
N THR A 131 0.72 -10.26 -16.10
CA THR A 131 1.96 -10.57 -16.81
C THR A 131 3.08 -10.76 -15.79
N ALA A 132 3.67 -11.96 -15.77
CA ALA A 132 4.90 -12.20 -15.03
C ALA A 132 6.10 -11.76 -15.87
N VAL A 133 7.05 -11.06 -15.24
CA VAL A 133 8.30 -10.62 -15.85
C VAL A 133 9.46 -11.32 -15.17
N THR A 134 10.30 -12.00 -15.94
CA THR A 134 11.48 -12.69 -15.42
C THR A 134 12.64 -11.72 -15.17
N THR A 135 13.65 -12.16 -14.42
CA THR A 135 14.87 -11.38 -14.13
C THR A 135 15.69 -11.01 -15.37
N ASP A 136 15.54 -11.77 -16.46
CA ASP A 136 16.13 -11.50 -17.77
C ASP A 136 15.18 -10.79 -18.75
N GLY A 137 13.99 -10.41 -18.30
CA GLY A 137 13.07 -9.53 -19.02
C GLY A 137 12.02 -10.23 -19.89
N ASP A 138 11.97 -11.56 -19.91
CA ASP A 138 10.91 -12.29 -20.59
C ASP A 138 9.55 -12.00 -19.93
N ARG A 139 8.49 -11.99 -20.74
CA ARG A 139 7.13 -11.66 -20.30
C ARG A 139 6.20 -12.84 -20.58
N ILE A 140 5.47 -13.28 -19.57
CA ILE A 140 4.53 -14.40 -19.63
C ILE A 140 3.16 -13.91 -19.17
N GLU A 141 2.21 -13.81 -20.11
CA GLU A 141 0.87 -13.29 -19.83
C GLU A 141 -0.13 -14.42 -19.52
N VAL A 142 -0.96 -14.18 -18.50
CA VAL A 142 -2.16 -14.95 -18.18
C VAL A 142 -3.30 -13.96 -17.96
N CYS A 143 -4.13 -13.78 -18.98
CA CYS A 143 -5.24 -12.82 -18.99
C CYS A 143 -6.56 -13.44 -19.52
N GLU A 144 -6.74 -14.74 -19.27
CA GLU A 144 -7.97 -15.46 -19.61
C GLU A 144 -9.07 -15.24 -18.56
N GLN A 145 -10.35 -15.26 -18.93
CA GLN A 145 -11.50 -15.15 -18.00
C GLN A 145 -12.06 -16.54 -17.65
N THR A 146 -11.19 -17.41 -17.12
CA THR A 146 -11.53 -18.81 -16.78
C THR A 146 -11.48 -19.04 -15.27
N ALA A 147 -11.81 -20.25 -14.83
CA ALA A 147 -11.72 -20.61 -13.41
C ALA A 147 -10.31 -20.45 -12.82
N LYS A 148 -9.27 -20.48 -13.66
CA LYS A 148 -7.87 -20.31 -13.24
C LYS A 148 -7.59 -18.91 -12.67
N THR A 149 -8.15 -17.88 -13.30
CA THR A 149 -7.88 -16.47 -12.98
C THR A 149 -9.00 -15.83 -12.16
N LYS A 150 -10.12 -16.53 -11.99
CA LYS A 150 -11.29 -16.03 -11.27
C LYS A 150 -10.98 -15.81 -9.79
N PHE A 151 -11.26 -14.61 -9.31
CA PHE A 151 -11.20 -14.33 -7.88
C PHE A 151 -12.34 -15.01 -7.12
N ARG A 152 -12.06 -15.36 -5.88
CA ARG A 152 -13.06 -15.82 -4.92
C ARG A 152 -13.59 -14.62 -4.15
N ALA A 153 -14.91 -14.42 -4.19
CA ALA A 153 -15.54 -13.40 -3.37
C ALA A 153 -15.38 -13.74 -1.88
N SER A 154 -15.16 -12.71 -1.09
CA SER A 154 -15.14 -12.69 0.36
C SER A 154 -16.15 -11.65 0.86
N ASN A 155 -16.33 -11.56 2.17
CA ASN A 155 -17.29 -10.62 2.76
C ASN A 155 -16.85 -9.16 2.51
N GLY A 156 -17.84 -8.27 2.35
CA GLY A 156 -17.59 -6.82 2.28
C GLY A 156 -17.04 -6.31 0.94
N GLY A 157 -17.31 -7.00 -0.18
CA GLY A 157 -16.84 -6.56 -1.51
C GLY A 157 -15.36 -6.85 -1.78
N ARG A 158 -14.77 -7.73 -0.98
CA ARG A 158 -13.38 -8.20 -1.14
C ARG A 158 -13.32 -9.44 -2.00
N PHE A 159 -12.26 -9.54 -2.77
CA PHE A 159 -12.02 -10.63 -3.71
C PHE A 159 -10.59 -11.11 -3.55
N ARG A 160 -10.38 -12.43 -3.52
CA ARG A 160 -9.06 -13.02 -3.27
C ARG A 160 -8.68 -14.05 -4.33
N SER A 161 -7.39 -14.06 -4.68
CA SER A 161 -6.78 -15.08 -5.54
C SER A 161 -5.49 -15.57 -4.89
N ASP A 162 -5.49 -16.83 -4.46
CA ASP A 162 -4.34 -17.50 -3.87
C ASP A 162 -3.71 -18.38 -4.93
N PHE A 163 -2.43 -18.15 -5.25
CA PHE A 163 -1.74 -18.96 -6.25
C PHE A 163 -0.23 -19.02 -6.03
N TRP A 164 0.36 -20.12 -6.47
CA TRP A 164 1.81 -20.25 -6.60
C TRP A 164 2.23 -19.64 -7.96
N PRO A 165 3.01 -18.54 -7.99
CA PRO A 165 3.32 -17.81 -9.22
C PRO A 165 3.94 -18.70 -10.30
N ARG A 166 4.93 -19.53 -9.97
CA ARG A 166 5.60 -20.36 -10.98
C ARG A 166 4.64 -21.32 -11.67
N GLY A 167 3.73 -21.94 -10.91
CA GLY A 167 2.70 -22.81 -11.46
C GLY A 167 1.64 -22.05 -12.24
N PHE A 168 1.20 -20.90 -11.73
CA PHE A 168 0.18 -20.08 -12.38
C PHE A 168 0.61 -19.59 -13.77
N PHE A 169 1.85 -19.13 -13.89
CA PHE A 169 2.44 -18.66 -15.14
C PHE A 169 3.15 -19.74 -15.96
N ASN A 170 3.19 -21.01 -15.51
CA ASN A 170 3.98 -22.08 -16.12
C ASN A 170 5.44 -21.67 -16.41
N VAL A 171 6.09 -21.09 -15.40
CA VAL A 171 7.43 -20.51 -15.54
C VAL A 171 8.44 -21.58 -15.97
N PRO A 172 9.21 -21.36 -17.06
CA PRO A 172 10.19 -22.32 -17.53
C PRO A 172 11.25 -22.66 -16.47
N ALA A 173 11.76 -23.88 -16.51
CA ALA A 173 12.87 -24.30 -15.66
C ALA A 173 14.09 -23.37 -15.88
N GLY A 174 14.74 -22.97 -14.80
CA GLY A 174 15.91 -22.09 -14.83
C GLY A 174 15.60 -20.58 -14.95
N LYS A 175 14.34 -20.19 -15.15
CA LYS A 175 13.90 -18.78 -15.08
C LYS A 175 13.45 -18.42 -13.67
N THR A 176 13.63 -17.16 -13.29
CA THR A 176 13.17 -16.59 -12.01
C THR A 176 12.31 -15.37 -12.30
N LEU A 177 11.19 -15.22 -11.58
CA LEU A 177 10.35 -14.03 -11.70
C LEU A 177 10.94 -12.87 -10.92
N ALA A 178 10.97 -11.69 -11.55
CA ALA A 178 11.32 -10.43 -10.90
C ALA A 178 10.07 -9.72 -10.37
N LYS A 179 8.99 -9.70 -11.16
CA LYS A 179 7.73 -9.03 -10.79
C LYS A 179 6.51 -9.61 -11.51
N ILE A 180 5.34 -9.27 -10.99
CA ILE A 180 4.04 -9.45 -11.62
C ILE A 180 3.43 -8.06 -11.85
N GLU A 181 3.05 -7.78 -13.09
CA GLU A 181 2.23 -6.63 -13.47
C GLU A 181 0.79 -7.14 -13.66
N TYR A 182 -0.19 -6.58 -12.95
CA TYR A 182 -1.54 -7.14 -12.96
C TYR A 182 -2.65 -6.11 -12.94
N TYR A 183 -3.81 -6.60 -13.36
CA TYR A 183 -5.08 -5.91 -13.42
C TYR A 183 -6.20 -6.84 -12.95
N VAL A 184 -7.30 -6.22 -12.55
CA VAL A 184 -8.55 -6.92 -12.27
C VAL A 184 -9.56 -6.58 -13.37
N THR A 185 -10.20 -7.60 -13.93
CA THR A 185 -11.16 -7.44 -15.03
C THR A 185 -12.51 -8.03 -14.70
N ASN A 186 -13.54 -7.60 -15.44
CA ASN A 186 -14.83 -8.29 -15.48
C ASN A 186 -14.74 -9.56 -16.34
N ALA A 187 -15.88 -10.25 -16.51
CA ALA A 187 -15.96 -11.55 -17.16
C ALA A 187 -15.71 -11.54 -18.68
N ASP A 188 -15.87 -10.41 -19.35
CA ASP A 188 -15.59 -10.26 -20.79
C ASP A 188 -14.26 -9.52 -21.07
N GLY A 189 -13.56 -9.08 -20.02
CA GLY A 189 -12.28 -8.38 -20.12
C GLY A 189 -12.37 -6.94 -20.61
N THR A 190 -13.57 -6.39 -20.81
CA THR A 190 -13.76 -5.01 -21.32
C THR A 190 -13.49 -3.96 -20.25
N ILE A 191 -13.78 -4.27 -18.98
CA ILE A 191 -13.44 -3.43 -17.84
C ILE A 191 -12.12 -3.93 -17.27
N LYS A 192 -11.17 -3.01 -17.08
CA LYS A 192 -9.84 -3.29 -16.55
C LYS A 192 -9.47 -2.25 -15.51
N ILE A 193 -9.09 -2.70 -14.31
CA ILE A 193 -8.70 -1.85 -13.18
C ILE A 193 -7.25 -2.15 -12.80
N GLY A 194 -6.46 -1.09 -12.66
CA GLY A 194 -5.05 -1.13 -12.26
C GLY A 194 -4.72 -0.05 -11.23
N TYR A 195 -3.43 0.23 -11.03
CA TYR A 195 -2.97 1.30 -10.15
C TYR A 195 -3.52 2.66 -10.62
N GLY A 196 -4.06 3.44 -9.68
CA GLY A 196 -4.77 4.70 -9.98
C GLY A 196 -6.25 4.56 -10.39
N GLY A 197 -6.77 3.33 -10.50
CA GLY A 197 -8.21 3.08 -10.67
C GLY A 197 -8.73 3.34 -12.09
N ILE A 198 -9.73 4.23 -12.21
CA ILE A 198 -10.70 4.38 -13.33
C ILE A 198 -10.13 5.02 -14.62
N SER A 199 -8.82 5.00 -14.82
CA SER A 199 -8.21 5.59 -16.03
C SER A 199 -8.60 4.82 -17.29
N ILE A 200 -8.75 5.52 -18.42
CA ILE A 200 -8.96 4.92 -19.75
C ILE A 200 -7.79 3.99 -20.13
N ASN A 201 -6.59 4.27 -19.61
CA ASN A 201 -5.42 3.41 -19.67
C ASN A 201 -4.88 3.28 -18.24
N PRO A 202 -5.33 2.30 -17.46
CA PRO A 202 -4.81 2.11 -16.11
C PRO A 202 -3.37 1.58 -16.19
N GLU A 203 -2.50 2.11 -15.34
CA GLU A 203 -1.19 1.50 -15.07
C GLU A 203 -1.43 0.17 -14.32
N PRO A 204 -0.60 -0.86 -14.54
CA PRO A 204 -0.76 -2.11 -13.79
C PRO A 204 -0.50 -1.89 -12.31
N PHE A 205 -1.16 -2.66 -11.46
CA PHE A 205 -0.59 -2.92 -10.14
C PHE A 205 0.70 -3.71 -10.32
N ILE A 206 1.70 -3.47 -9.46
CA ILE A 206 2.99 -4.13 -9.53
C ILE A 206 3.24 -4.84 -8.21
N TYR A 207 3.69 -6.10 -8.30
CA TYR A 207 4.24 -6.86 -7.20
C TYR A 207 5.60 -7.41 -7.57
N SER A 208 6.65 -6.91 -6.93
CA SER A 208 8.03 -7.32 -7.13
C SER A 208 8.45 -8.38 -6.12
N PHE A 209 9.00 -9.50 -6.61
CA PHE A 209 9.58 -10.54 -5.75
C PHE A 209 10.90 -10.04 -5.16
N ARG A 210 11.07 -10.21 -3.85
CA ARG A 210 12.28 -9.78 -3.14
C ARG A 210 12.66 -10.77 -2.05
N CYS A 211 13.95 -11.06 -1.98
CA CYS A 211 14.56 -11.76 -0.86
C CYS A 211 15.28 -10.71 0.00
N ASN A 212 14.65 -10.34 1.13
CA ASN A 212 15.05 -9.32 2.13
C ASN A 212 14.52 -7.90 1.88
#